data_AF-A0A098YNJ4-F1
#
_entry.id   AF-A0A098YNJ4-F1
#
_cell.length_a   1.000
_cell.length_b   1.000
_cell.length_c   1.000
_cell.angle_alpha   90.00
_cell.angle_beta   90.00
_cell.angle_gamma   90.00
#
_symmetry.space_group_name_H-M   'P 1'
#
loop_
_entity.id
_entity.type
_entity.pdbx_description
1 polymer ?
#
loop_
_entity_poly.entity_id
_entity_poly.type
_entity_poly.pdbx_seq_one_letter_code
_entity_poly.pdbx_strand_id
1 'polypeptide(L)'
;MNKLKLFIAAILMCLATTGSAQTKGNDAHDYYMYSWIQVRWANKATGEPCFVILESPGLGKKQKPTIMKTDDGRSIIFDNMMDGLNYLELKGWEFILAEKDSFSEWLVRRKVTKRELEEVVKKYTHYETITPKVQLNLAEKNIHLDYE
;
A
#
# COMPACT_ATOMS: atom_id res chain seq x y z
N MET A 1 -34.70 51.19 0.80
CA MET A 1 -34.13 50.38 1.90
C MET A 1 -34.13 48.87 1.64
N ASN A 2 -35.17 48.27 1.05
CA ASN A 2 -35.24 46.80 0.87
C ASN A 2 -34.19 46.23 -0.09
N LYS A 3 -33.83 46.95 -1.16
CA LYS A 3 -32.83 46.48 -2.14
C LYS A 3 -31.41 46.43 -1.57
N LEU A 4 -31.04 47.39 -0.72
CA LEU A 4 -29.72 47.43 -0.07
C LEU A 4 -29.56 46.31 0.96
N LYS A 5 -30.63 46.02 1.73
CA LYS A 5 -30.64 44.88 2.67
C LYS A 5 -30.53 43.54 1.95
N LEU A 6 -31.16 43.41 0.78
CA LEU A 6 -31.05 42.20 -0.06
C LEU A 6 -29.63 42.01 -0.60
N PHE A 7 -28.97 43.10 -1.00
CA PHE A 7 -27.61 43.06 -1.53
C PHE A 7 -26.59 42.67 -0.45
N ILE A 8 -26.74 43.22 0.76
CA ILE A 8 -25.90 42.88 1.92
C ILE A 8 -26.14 41.41 2.35
N ALA A 9 -27.39 40.94 2.33
CA ALA A 9 -27.71 39.54 2.64
C ALA A 9 -27.10 38.57 1.61
N ALA A 10 -27.11 38.92 0.32
CA ALA A 10 -26.48 38.13 -0.73
C ALA A 10 -24.95 38.06 -0.56
N ILE A 11 -24.29 39.17 -0.24
CA ILE A 11 -22.84 39.21 0.02
C ILE A 11 -22.48 38.37 1.26
N LEU A 12 -23.27 38.46 2.33
CA LEU A 12 -23.06 37.65 3.54
C LEU A 12 -23.25 36.15 3.29
N MET A 13 -24.23 35.75 2.46
CA MET A 13 -24.38 34.36 2.05
C MET A 13 -23.20 33.87 1.20
N CYS A 14 -22.72 34.67 0.25
CA CYS A 14 -21.52 34.34 -0.54
C CYS A 14 -20.29 34.14 0.35
N LEU A 15 -20.08 34.99 1.36
CA LEU A 15 -18.97 34.88 2.31
C LEU A 15 -19.11 33.66 3.25
N ALA A 16 -20.32 33.30 3.65
CA ALA A 16 -20.57 32.10 4.46
C ALA A 16 -20.31 30.80 3.67
N THR A 17 -20.62 30.79 2.37
CA THR A 17 -20.36 29.63 1.50
C THR A 17 -18.87 29.45 1.18
N THR A 18 -18.07 30.52 1.09
CA THR A 18 -16.62 30.43 0.90
C THR A 18 -15.87 30.10 2.19
N GLY A 19 -16.36 30.57 3.35
CA GLY A 19 -15.80 30.21 4.66
C GLY A 19 -15.90 28.70 4.97
N SER A 20 -16.95 28.04 4.48
CA SER A 20 -17.13 26.59 4.60
C SER A 20 -16.22 25.76 3.68
N ALA A 21 -15.69 26.38 2.63
CA ALA A 21 -14.77 25.73 1.68
C ALA A 21 -13.30 25.86 2.09
N GLN A 22 -12.96 26.81 2.97
CA GLN A 22 -11.58 27.05 3.43
C GLN A 22 -11.22 26.46 4.80
N THR A 23 -12.12 25.69 5.44
CA THR A 23 -11.82 25.01 6.71
C THR A 23 -12.07 23.50 6.65
N LYS A 24 -11.52 22.84 5.62
CA LYS A 24 -10.94 21.53 5.87
C LYS A 24 -9.44 21.74 5.89
N GLY A 25 -8.87 21.80 7.09
CA GLY A 25 -7.43 21.63 7.25
C GLY A 25 -7.02 20.46 6.37
N ASN A 26 -6.02 20.69 5.53
CA ASN A 26 -5.49 19.76 4.56
C ASN A 26 -4.68 18.63 5.25
N ASP A 27 -5.21 18.13 6.38
CA ASP A 27 -4.65 17.08 7.23
C ASP A 27 -5.28 15.72 6.90
N ALA A 28 -5.91 15.57 5.74
CA ALA A 28 -6.24 14.26 5.21
C ALA A 28 -4.95 13.61 4.69
N HIS A 29 -4.12 13.15 5.62
CA HIS A 29 -2.95 12.35 5.29
C HIS A 29 -3.42 10.98 4.78
N ASP A 30 -2.92 10.59 3.61
CA ASP A 30 -3.20 9.28 3.04
C ASP A 30 -2.25 8.24 3.64
N TYR A 31 -2.82 7.17 4.20
CA TYR A 31 -2.08 6.07 4.80
C TYR A 31 -2.02 4.88 3.85
N TYR A 32 -0.89 4.19 3.81
CA TYR A 32 -0.67 3.08 2.89
C TYR A 32 -0.03 1.87 3.59
N MET A 33 -0.50 0.67 3.22
CA MET A 33 0.20 -0.58 3.51
C MET A 33 1.04 -1.00 2.29
N TYR A 34 2.25 -1.49 2.53
CA TYR A 34 3.18 -1.93 1.49
C TYR A 34 3.30 -3.45 1.46
N SER A 35 3.45 -4.01 0.26
CA SER A 35 3.62 -5.44 0.06
C SER A 35 4.49 -5.72 -1.15
N TRP A 36 5.22 -6.84 -1.12
CA TRP A 36 5.88 -7.36 -2.32
C TRP A 36 4.97 -8.42 -2.93
N ILE A 37 4.62 -8.24 -4.19
CA ILE A 37 3.76 -9.19 -4.90
C ILE A 37 4.47 -9.82 -6.08
N GLN A 38 4.04 -11.04 -6.40
CA GLN A 38 4.41 -11.70 -7.63
C GLN A 38 3.20 -12.33 -8.30
N VAL A 39 3.10 -12.24 -9.63
CA VAL A 39 2.11 -13.02 -10.40
C VAL A 39 2.85 -14.17 -11.06
N ARG A 40 2.46 -15.41 -10.72
CA ARG A 40 3.23 -16.61 -11.07
C ARG A 40 2.34 -17.68 -11.70
N TRP A 41 2.94 -18.44 -12.62
CA TRP A 41 2.37 -19.69 -13.12
C TRP A 41 2.32 -20.73 -12.00
N ALA A 42 1.22 -21.46 -11.92
CA ALA A 42 0.98 -22.53 -10.98
C ALA A 42 0.12 -23.62 -11.64
N ASN A 43 -0.06 -24.74 -10.94
CA ASN A 43 -0.98 -25.79 -11.35
C ASN A 43 -2.02 -25.99 -10.25
N LYS A 44 -3.29 -26.17 -10.64
CA LYS A 44 -4.36 -26.65 -9.76
C LYS A 44 -4.01 -28.07 -9.29
N ALA A 45 -4.68 -28.54 -8.24
CA ALA A 45 -4.52 -29.92 -7.76
C ALA A 45 -4.88 -30.97 -8.83
N THR A 46 -5.71 -30.60 -9.81
CA THR A 46 -6.08 -31.42 -10.97
C THR A 46 -5.00 -31.48 -12.06
N GLY A 47 -3.93 -30.68 -11.95
CA GLY A 47 -2.87 -30.55 -12.96
C GLY A 47 -3.12 -29.48 -14.02
N GLU A 48 -4.31 -28.87 -14.06
CA GLU A 48 -4.60 -27.76 -14.96
C GLU A 48 -3.76 -26.52 -14.61
N PRO A 49 -3.19 -25.81 -15.60
CA PRO A 49 -2.43 -24.60 -15.35
C PRO A 49 -3.33 -23.47 -14.85
N CYS A 50 -2.77 -22.60 -14.03
CA CYS A 50 -3.40 -21.37 -13.57
C CYS A 50 -2.33 -20.33 -13.21
N PHE A 51 -2.77 -19.12 -12.88
CA PHE A 51 -1.94 -18.07 -12.30
C PHE A 51 -2.39 -17.77 -10.88
N VAL A 52 -1.43 -17.42 -10.03
CA VAL A 52 -1.65 -17.00 -8.65
C VAL A 52 -0.90 -15.71 -8.35
N ILE A 53 -1.42 -14.95 -7.39
CA ILE A 53 -0.66 -13.86 -6.76
C ILE A 53 0.04 -14.43 -5.53
N LEU A 54 1.34 -14.25 -5.44
CA LEU A 54 2.12 -14.49 -4.23
C LEU A 54 2.35 -13.15 -3.52
N GLU A 55 2.07 -13.09 -2.23
CA GLU A 55 2.23 -11.89 -1.40
C GLU A 55 3.25 -12.15 -0.29
N SER A 56 4.21 -11.24 -0.14
CA SER A 56 5.15 -11.19 0.99
C SER A 56 4.94 -9.89 1.78
N PRO A 57 4.50 -9.95 3.04
CA PRO A 57 4.25 -8.77 3.85
C PRO A 57 5.57 -8.06 4.18
N GLY A 58 5.75 -6.84 3.67
CA GLY A 58 6.63 -5.75 4.15
C GLY A 58 8.15 -5.98 4.30
N LEU A 59 8.63 -7.21 4.46
CA LEU A 59 10.02 -7.54 4.79
C LEU A 59 10.85 -7.98 3.57
N GLY A 60 10.34 -7.72 2.37
CA GLY A 60 11.00 -8.05 1.12
C GLY A 60 11.18 -9.56 0.91
N LYS A 61 12.17 -9.91 0.10
CA LYS A 61 12.53 -11.29 -0.29
C LYS A 61 12.95 -12.20 0.86
N LYS A 62 13.06 -11.69 2.09
CA LYS A 62 13.51 -12.45 3.26
C LYS A 62 12.40 -13.35 3.83
N GLN A 63 11.14 -13.04 3.58
CA GLN A 63 10.03 -13.91 3.94
C GLN A 63 9.52 -14.72 2.75
N LYS A 64 9.17 -15.97 3.00
CA LYS A 64 8.57 -16.86 2.00
C LYS A 64 7.19 -16.29 1.64
N PRO A 65 6.94 -15.95 0.37
CA PRO A 65 5.65 -15.41 -0.02
C PRO A 65 4.57 -16.48 0.09
N THR A 66 3.34 -16.04 0.30
CA THR A 66 2.16 -16.92 0.40
C THR A 66 1.19 -16.64 -0.73
N ILE A 67 0.47 -17.67 -1.19
CA ILE A 67 -0.59 -17.47 -2.19
C ILE A 67 -1.66 -16.58 -1.57
N MET A 68 -2.02 -15.51 -2.28
CA MET A 68 -3.08 -14.60 -1.88
C MET A 68 -4.41 -15.37 -1.77
N LYS A 69 -5.12 -15.09 -0.68
CA LYS A 69 -6.38 -15.74 -0.33
C LYS A 69 -7.46 -14.69 -0.17
N THR A 70 -8.68 -15.12 -0.40
CA THR A 70 -9.88 -14.40 0.03
C THR A 70 -9.97 -14.40 1.57
N ASP A 71 -10.82 -13.53 2.13
CA ASP A 71 -11.00 -13.40 3.58
C ASP A 71 -11.47 -14.70 4.25
N ASP A 72 -12.15 -15.59 3.51
CA ASP A 72 -12.58 -16.91 3.96
C ASP A 72 -11.50 -18.01 3.83
N GLY A 73 -10.31 -17.66 3.31
CA GLY A 73 -9.16 -18.54 3.23
C GLY A 73 -9.00 -19.33 1.92
N ARG A 74 -9.90 -19.16 0.93
CA ARG A 74 -9.74 -19.78 -0.40
C ARG A 74 -8.68 -19.07 -1.23
N SER A 75 -7.83 -19.84 -1.92
CA SER A 75 -6.83 -19.31 -2.85
C SER A 75 -7.49 -18.61 -4.04
N ILE A 76 -6.94 -17.46 -4.41
CA ILE A 76 -7.38 -16.73 -5.61
C ILE A 76 -6.52 -17.21 -6.79
N ILE A 77 -7.18 -17.63 -7.87
CA ILE A 77 -6.53 -18.13 -9.08
C ILE A 77 -7.06 -17.37 -10.30
N PHE A 78 -6.27 -17.33 -11.36
CA PHE A 78 -6.58 -16.64 -12.61
C PHE A 78 -6.24 -17.51 -13.83
N ASP A 79 -6.93 -17.26 -14.94
CA ASP A 79 -6.67 -17.96 -16.20
C ASP A 79 -5.43 -17.39 -16.91
N ASN A 80 -5.15 -16.10 -16.72
CA ASN A 80 -3.95 -15.45 -17.24
C ASN A 80 -3.37 -14.42 -16.25
N MET A 81 -2.16 -13.95 -16.55
CA MET A 81 -1.46 -12.96 -15.73
C MET A 81 -2.18 -11.59 -15.67
N MET A 82 -2.78 -11.14 -16.78
CA MET A 82 -3.45 -9.83 -16.84
C MET A 82 -4.67 -9.79 -15.92
N ASP A 83 -5.40 -10.89 -15.79
CA ASP A 83 -6.52 -10.99 -14.84
C ASP A 83 -6.06 -10.83 -13.39
N GLY A 84 -4.88 -11.38 -13.06
CA GLY A 84 -4.26 -11.18 -11.75
C GLY A 84 -3.88 -9.72 -11.50
N LEU A 85 -3.35 -9.03 -12.51
CA LEU A 85 -3.04 -7.59 -12.41
C LEU A 85 -4.31 -6.74 -12.29
N ASN A 86 -5.34 -7.03 -13.08
CA ASN A 86 -6.65 -6.36 -13.00
C ASN A 86 -7.30 -6.56 -11.63
N TYR A 87 -7.15 -7.75 -11.04
CA TYR A 87 -7.65 -8.01 -9.69
C TYR A 87 -6.96 -7.14 -8.63
N LEU A 88 -5.64 -6.96 -8.74
CA LEU A 88 -4.88 -6.10 -7.84
C LEU A 88 -5.35 -4.64 -7.92
N GLU A 89 -5.52 -4.13 -9.14
CA GLU A 89 -6.08 -2.79 -9.39
C GLU A 89 -7.47 -2.63 -8.75
N LEU A 90 -8.37 -3.61 -8.97
CA LEU A 90 -9.71 -3.62 -8.37
C LEU A 90 -9.68 -3.62 -6.84
N LYS A 91 -8.66 -4.25 -6.24
CA LYS A 91 -8.43 -4.26 -4.79
C LYS A 91 -7.72 -3.01 -4.27
N GLY A 92 -7.43 -2.04 -5.13
CA GLY A 92 -6.82 -0.76 -4.78
C GLY A 92 -5.31 -0.83 -4.56
N TRP A 93 -4.65 -1.84 -5.12
CA TRP A 93 -3.18 -1.91 -5.13
C TRP A 93 -2.60 -1.04 -6.24
N GLU A 94 -1.60 -0.24 -5.88
CA GLU A 94 -0.86 0.64 -6.78
C GLU A 94 0.58 0.14 -6.92
N PHE A 95 1.09 0.05 -8.16
CA PHE A 95 2.46 -0.33 -8.44
C PHE A 95 3.44 0.82 -8.19
N ILE A 96 4.46 0.58 -7.36
CA ILE A 96 5.45 1.61 -6.97
C ILE A 96 6.78 1.38 -7.65
N LEU A 97 7.25 0.13 -7.63
CA LEU A 97 8.54 -0.22 -8.20
C LEU A 97 8.50 -1.64 -8.73
N ALA A 98 8.91 -1.81 -9.99
CA ALA A 98 9.31 -3.11 -10.51
C ALA A 98 10.77 -3.34 -10.17
N GLU A 99 11.10 -4.54 -9.70
CA GLU A 99 12.51 -4.87 -9.52
C GLU A 99 13.22 -4.94 -10.88
N LYS A 100 14.44 -4.40 -10.96
CA LYS A 100 15.26 -4.57 -12.16
C LYS A 100 15.47 -6.07 -12.40
N ASP A 101 15.26 -6.48 -13.64
CA ASP A 101 15.43 -7.87 -14.12
C ASP A 101 14.39 -8.89 -13.62
N SER A 102 13.27 -8.46 -13.01
CA SER A 102 12.12 -9.33 -12.71
C SER A 102 10.84 -8.84 -13.38
N PHE A 103 10.30 -9.64 -14.31
CA PHE A 103 9.02 -9.39 -14.98
C PHE A 103 7.80 -9.73 -14.12
N SER A 104 8.01 -10.23 -12.90
CA SER A 104 6.94 -10.80 -12.08
C SER A 104 6.99 -10.36 -10.64
N GLU A 105 7.83 -9.38 -10.25
CA GLU A 105 7.98 -8.96 -8.85
C GLU A 105 7.90 -7.44 -8.73
N TRP A 106 6.96 -7.00 -7.90
CA TRP A 106 6.68 -5.58 -7.72
C TRP A 106 6.49 -5.22 -6.26
N LEU A 107 7.02 -4.06 -5.88
CA LEU A 107 6.60 -3.35 -4.68
C LEU A 107 5.29 -2.64 -4.99
N VAL A 108 4.25 -2.99 -4.25
CA VAL A 108 2.94 -2.36 -4.34
C VAL A 108 2.55 -1.73 -3.01
N ARG A 109 1.59 -0.80 -3.08
CA ARG A 109 0.95 -0.23 -1.90
C ARG A 109 -0.56 -0.20 -2.06
N ARG A 110 -1.30 -0.22 -0.96
CA ARG A 110 -2.75 -0.03 -0.97
C ARG A 110 -3.13 1.00 0.08
N LYS A 111 -4.03 1.91 -0.29
CA LYS A 111 -4.56 2.92 0.64
C LYS A 111 -5.36 2.23 1.75
N VAL A 112 -5.11 2.64 2.99
CA VAL A 112 -5.78 2.13 4.18
C VAL A 112 -6.18 3.27 5.11
N THR A 113 -7.01 2.97 6.11
CA THR A 113 -7.28 3.90 7.20
C THR A 113 -6.09 3.98 8.16
N LYS A 114 -5.97 5.10 8.87
CA LYS A 114 -4.99 5.27 9.95
C LYS A 114 -5.05 4.11 10.96
N ARG A 115 -6.26 3.73 11.38
CA ARG A 115 -6.50 2.67 12.36
C ARG A 115 -5.95 1.32 11.89
N GLU A 116 -6.23 0.93 10.65
CA GLU A 116 -5.71 -0.32 10.07
C GLU A 116 -4.18 -0.31 10.03
N LEU A 117 -3.57 0.81 9.63
CA LEU A 117 -2.12 0.93 9.62
C LEU A 117 -1.54 0.85 11.04
N GLU A 118 -2.14 1.53 12.01
CA GLU A 118 -1.72 1.49 13.42
C GLU A 118 -1.79 0.07 14.01
N GLU A 119 -2.85 -0.69 13.70
CA GLU A 119 -3.00 -2.08 14.12
C GLU A 119 -1.86 -2.96 13.57
N VAL A 120 -1.51 -2.79 12.30
CA VAL A 120 -0.40 -3.52 11.67
C VAL A 120 0.94 -3.10 12.27
N VAL A 121 1.20 -1.79 12.39
CA VAL A 121 2.45 -1.26 12.96
C VAL A 121 2.64 -1.76 14.38
N LYS A 122 1.61 -1.69 15.22
CA LYS A 122 1.66 -2.18 16.61
C LYS A 122 1.94 -3.68 16.70
N LYS A 123 1.42 -4.47 15.76
CA LYS A 123 1.58 -5.93 15.76
C LYS A 123 3.00 -6.38 15.39
N TYR A 124 3.64 -5.68 14.46
CA TYR A 124 4.91 -6.12 13.86
C TYR A 124 6.12 -5.25 14.22
N THR A 125 5.93 -4.19 15.01
CA THR A 125 7.03 -3.35 15.51
C THR A 125 7.46 -3.84 16.88
N HIS A 126 8.76 -4.09 17.02
CA HIS A 126 9.38 -4.53 18.26
C HIS A 126 10.49 -3.54 18.63
N TYR A 127 10.66 -3.29 19.92
CA TYR A 127 11.65 -2.35 20.45
C TYR A 127 12.65 -3.14 21.30
N GLU A 128 13.94 -2.96 21.00
CA GLU A 128 15.05 -3.64 21.68
C GLU A 128 15.89 -2.61 22.43
N THR A 129 16.40 -2.99 23.60
CA THR A 129 17.28 -2.13 24.41
C THR A 129 18.73 -2.14 23.89
N ILE A 130 19.13 -3.21 23.20
CA ILE A 130 20.45 -3.37 22.62
C ILE A 130 20.36 -3.04 21.13
N THR A 131 21.19 -2.10 20.67
CA THR A 131 21.28 -1.74 19.25
C THR A 131 21.64 -2.97 18.41
N PRO A 132 20.80 -3.37 17.43
CA PRO A 132 21.10 -4.51 16.57
C PRO A 132 22.27 -4.18 15.64
N LYS A 133 23.16 -5.16 15.41
CA LYS A 133 24.24 -5.02 14.43
C LYS A 133 23.67 -5.13 13.02
N VAL A 134 23.87 -4.09 12.21
CA VAL A 134 23.47 -4.10 10.80
C VAL A 134 24.35 -5.10 10.03
N GLN A 135 23.72 -6.05 9.35
CA GLN A 135 24.44 -6.96 8.45
C GLN A 135 24.67 -6.27 7.11
N LEU A 136 25.93 -5.89 6.86
CA LEU A 136 26.35 -5.26 5.60
C LEU A 136 26.81 -6.30 4.58
N ASN A 137 26.43 -6.12 3.33
CA ASN A 137 27.01 -6.82 2.20
C ASN A 137 28.44 -6.29 1.90
N LEU A 138 29.17 -6.96 1.01
CA LEU A 138 30.57 -6.64 0.75
C LEU A 138 30.75 -5.22 0.17
N ALA A 139 29.80 -4.75 -0.65
CA ALA A 139 29.84 -3.40 -1.22
C ALA A 139 29.55 -2.34 -0.15
N GLU A 140 28.60 -2.58 0.74
CA GLU A 140 28.24 -1.68 1.85
C GLU A 140 29.38 -1.53 2.87
N LYS A 141 30.11 -2.62 3.15
CA LYS A 141 31.30 -2.59 4.02
C LYS A 141 32.40 -1.66 3.49
N ASN A 142 32.53 -1.59 2.17
CA ASN A 142 33.56 -0.78 1.51
C ASN A 142 33.22 0.72 1.49
N ILE A 143 31.98 1.09 1.83
CA ILE A 143 31.52 2.49 1.82
C ILE A 143 31.68 3.16 3.20
N HIS A 144 32.23 2.45 4.21
CA HIS A 144 32.44 2.97 5.58
C HIS A 144 31.20 3.66 6.16
N LEU A 145 30.04 3.02 6.02
CA LEU A 145 28.82 3.51 6.66
C LEU A 145 28.96 3.33 8.17
N ASP A 146 28.84 4.44 8.91
CA ASP A 146 28.97 4.46 10.36
C ASP A 146 27.69 3.89 11.01
N TYR A 147 27.77 2.62 11.40
CA TYR A 147 26.72 1.89 12.10
C TYR A 147 27.24 1.29 13.43
N GLU A 148 28.37 1.79 13.94
CA GLU A 148 28.94 1.40 15.25
C GLU A 148 28.23 2.07 16.43
#